data_AF-A0A9W7UYA5-F1
#
_entry.id   AF-A0A9W7UYA5-F1
#
_cell.length_a   1.000
_cell.length_b   1.000
_cell.length_c   1.000
_cell.angle_alpha   90.00
_cell.angle_beta   90.00
_cell.angle_gamma   90.00
#
_symmetry.space_group_name_H-M   'P 1'
#
loop_
_entity.id
_entity.type
_entity.pdbx_description
1 polymer ?
#
loop_
_entity_poly.entity_id
_entity_poly.type
_entity_poly.pdbx_seq_one_letter_code
_entity_poly.pdbx_strand_id
1 'polypeptide(L)'
;MESITEIIADFEKRINDLQRDKDGLKQTLLDVSTMVEGLNRRINMLEKSVSNKVDVPHVQRMIKQSEVVKKINESESIGTDCKVSINLDGKVIAESIDSIKCRAIKE
;
A
#
# COMPACT_ATOMS: atom_id res chain seq x y z
N MET A 1 -0.26 -74.14 13.56
CA MET A 1 0.93 -73.42 14.08
C MET A 1 1.65 -72.96 12.83
N GLU A 2 1.65 -71.66 12.53
CA GLU A 2 2.38 -71.14 11.36
C GLU A 2 3.85 -71.53 11.46
N SER A 3 4.46 -71.87 10.33
CA SER A 3 5.89 -72.14 10.30
C SER A 3 6.64 -70.84 10.56
N ILE A 4 7.76 -70.90 11.28
CA ILE A 4 8.65 -69.74 11.50
C ILE A 4 9.00 -69.07 10.16
N THR A 5 9.12 -69.84 9.08
CA THR A 5 9.36 -69.34 7.73
C THR A 5 8.24 -68.43 7.20
N GLU A 6 6.98 -68.77 7.46
CA GLU A 6 5.82 -67.96 7.03
C GLU A 6 5.78 -66.63 7.79
N ILE A 7 6.06 -66.68 9.09
CA ILE A 7 6.13 -65.49 9.95
C ILE A 7 7.25 -64.55 9.47
N ILE A 8 8.42 -65.08 9.12
CA ILE A 8 9.54 -64.28 8.59
C ILE A 8 9.15 -63.61 7.27
N ALA A 9 8.53 -64.35 6.34
CA ALA A 9 8.10 -63.81 5.06
C ALA A 9 7.05 -62.69 5.21
N ASP A 10 6.10 -62.82 6.15
CA ASP A 10 5.15 -61.75 6.47
C ASP A 10 5.85 -60.49 6.99
N PHE A 11 6.81 -60.66 7.90
CA PHE A 11 7.58 -59.54 8.42
C PHE A 11 8.42 -58.85 7.35
N GLU A 12 9.09 -59.61 6.47
CA GLU A 12 9.83 -59.05 5.34
C GLU A 12 8.94 -58.20 4.43
N LYS A 13 7.74 -58.72 4.10
CA LYS A 13 6.76 -57.99 3.30
C LYS A 13 6.35 -56.68 3.98
N ARG A 14 6.00 -56.73 5.27
CA ARG A 14 5.57 -55.55 6.04
C ARG A 14 6.68 -54.51 6.18
N ILE A 15 7.92 -54.94 6.35
CA ILE A 15 9.09 -54.06 6.40
C ILE A 15 9.27 -53.35 5.05
N ASN A 16 9.15 -54.09 3.94
CA ASN A 16 9.27 -53.51 2.59
C ASN A 16 8.14 -52.52 2.30
N ASP A 17 6.90 -52.84 2.69
CA ASP A 17 5.76 -51.92 2.56
C ASP A 17 5.98 -50.65 3.38
N LEU A 18 6.43 -50.76 4.64
CA LEU A 18 6.75 -49.60 5.48
C LEU A 18 7.90 -48.73 4.91
N GLN A 19 8.90 -49.34 4.31
CA GLN A 19 9.99 -48.60 3.64
C GLN A 19 9.46 -47.80 2.45
N ARG A 20 8.63 -48.43 1.62
CA ARG A 20 7.99 -47.76 0.48
C ARG A 20 7.12 -46.58 0.94
N ASP A 21 6.32 -46.77 1.98
CA ASP A 21 5.45 -45.72 2.53
C ASP A 21 6.27 -44.57 3.13
N LYS A 22 7.35 -44.89 3.84
CA LYS A 22 8.29 -43.90 4.38
C LYS A 22 8.91 -43.05 3.27
N ASP A 23 9.34 -43.66 2.18
CA ASP A 23 9.96 -42.92 1.08
C ASP A 23 8.93 -42.09 0.30
N GLY A 24 7.70 -42.60 0.12
CA GLY A 24 6.58 -41.83 -0.41
C GLY A 24 6.22 -40.62 0.44
N LEU A 25 6.24 -40.76 1.77
CA LEU A 25 5.97 -39.65 2.69
C LEU A 25 7.08 -38.59 2.65
N LYS A 26 8.36 -38.99 2.57
CA LYS A 26 9.47 -38.05 2.38
C LYS A 26 9.30 -37.24 1.09
N GLN A 27 8.93 -37.89 0.00
CA GLN A 27 8.74 -37.20 -1.28
C GLN A 27 7.59 -36.19 -1.17
N THR A 28 6.46 -36.60 -0.60
CA THR A 28 5.31 -35.71 -0.39
C THR A 28 5.70 -34.51 0.47
N LEU A 29 6.51 -34.71 1.51
CA LEU A 29 6.98 -33.63 2.37
C LEU A 29 7.87 -32.63 1.62
N LEU A 30 8.76 -33.12 0.75
CA LEU A 30 9.61 -32.26 -0.09
C LEU A 30 8.77 -31.42 -1.07
N ASP A 31 7.76 -32.03 -1.68
CA ASP A 31 6.86 -31.36 -2.62
C ASP A 31 6.06 -30.26 -1.89
N VAL A 32 5.52 -30.56 -0.71
CA VAL A 32 4.81 -29.59 0.14
C VAL A 32 5.73 -28.45 0.57
N SER A 33 6.96 -28.75 1.00
CA SER A 33 7.94 -27.73 1.38
C SER A 33 8.21 -26.77 0.22
N THR A 34 8.39 -27.31 -0.99
CA THR A 34 8.62 -26.51 -2.21
C THR A 34 7.40 -25.63 -2.53
N MET A 35 6.19 -26.15 -2.39
CA MET A 35 4.95 -25.38 -2.61
C MET A 35 4.81 -24.24 -1.59
N VAL A 36 5.12 -24.48 -0.32
CA VAL A 36 5.06 -23.47 0.76
C VAL A 36 6.07 -22.36 0.51
N GLU A 37 7.29 -22.67 0.08
CA GLU A 37 8.27 -21.65 -0.32
C GLU A 37 7.77 -20.80 -1.49
N GLY A 38 7.17 -21.45 -2.50
CA GLY A 38 6.55 -20.77 -3.64
C GLY A 38 5.42 -19.83 -3.21
N LEU A 39 4.57 -20.27 -2.28
CA LEU A 39 3.50 -19.45 -1.71
C LEU A 39 4.05 -18.26 -0.92
N ASN A 40 5.07 -18.48 -0.09
CA ASN A 40 5.73 -17.44 0.68
C ASN A 40 6.28 -16.33 -0.22
N ARG A 41 6.89 -16.69 -1.37
CA ARG A 41 7.35 -15.70 -2.36
C ARG A 41 6.20 -14.88 -2.94
N ARG A 42 5.06 -15.50 -3.25
CA ARG A 42 3.87 -14.80 -3.76
C ARG A 42 3.29 -13.84 -2.73
N ILE A 43 3.15 -14.28 -1.48
CA ILE A 43 2.67 -13.45 -0.36
C ILE A 43 3.57 -12.23 -0.19
N ASN A 44 4.89 -12.42 -0.15
CA ASN A 44 5.84 -11.30 -0.04
C ASN A 44 5.71 -10.28 -1.18
N MET A 45 5.44 -10.72 -2.42
CA MET A 45 5.19 -9.79 -3.53
C MET A 45 3.87 -9.03 -3.37
N LEU A 46 2.82 -9.72 -2.91
CA LEU A 46 1.51 -9.12 -2.62
C LEU A 46 1.61 -8.09 -1.50
N GLU A 47 2.28 -8.40 -0.40
CA GLU A 47 2.49 -7.48 0.72
C GLU A 47 3.22 -6.22 0.27
N LYS A 48 4.30 -6.35 -0.52
CA LYS A 48 5.00 -5.20 -1.10
C LYS A 48 4.09 -4.37 -2.01
N SER A 49 3.32 -5.03 -2.89
CA SER A 49 2.39 -4.35 -3.80
C SER A 49 1.30 -3.59 -3.05
N VAL A 50 0.73 -4.19 -2.00
CA VAL A 50 -0.29 -3.56 -1.15
C VAL A 50 0.32 -2.42 -0.33
N SER A 51 1.51 -2.61 0.25
CA SER A 51 2.22 -1.56 0.98
C SER A 51 2.57 -0.36 0.09
N ASN A 52 2.73 -0.56 -1.21
CA ASN A 52 2.99 0.50 -2.17
C ASN A 52 1.72 1.19 -2.68
N LYS A 53 0.51 0.70 -2.33
CA LYS A 53 -0.72 1.42 -2.66
C LYS A 53 -0.83 2.66 -1.79
N VAL A 54 -1.23 3.77 -2.41
CA VAL A 54 -1.36 5.07 -1.77
C VAL A 54 -2.20 4.95 -0.50
N ASP A 55 -1.62 5.40 0.61
CA ASP A 55 -2.25 5.36 1.93
C ASP A 55 -3.56 6.17 1.94
N VAL A 56 -4.61 5.61 2.55
CA VAL A 56 -5.96 6.22 2.56
C VAL A 56 -5.95 7.66 3.12
N PRO A 57 -5.23 7.99 4.20
CA PRO A 57 -5.03 9.37 4.67
C PRO A 57 -4.32 10.27 3.66
N HIS A 58 -3.45 9.75 2.79
CA HIS A 58 -2.85 10.54 1.71
C HIS A 58 -3.92 10.94 0.68
N VAL A 59 -4.72 9.98 0.20
CA VAL A 59 -5.84 10.27 -0.71
C VAL A 59 -6.82 11.24 -0.08
N GLN A 60 -7.17 11.04 1.20
CA GLN A 60 -8.10 11.93 1.91
C GLN A 60 -7.56 13.37 2.02
N ARG A 61 -6.26 13.54 2.28
CA ARG A 61 -5.61 14.87 2.25
C ARG A 61 -5.65 15.51 0.87
N MET A 62 -5.36 14.73 -0.19
CA MET A 62 -5.44 15.22 -1.57
C MET A 62 -6.85 15.69 -1.93
N ILE A 63 -7.89 14.95 -1.51
CA ILE A 63 -9.29 15.34 -1.72
C ILE A 63 -9.58 16.67 -1.01
N LYS A 64 -9.22 16.80 0.28
CA LYS A 64 -9.42 18.05 1.04
C LYS A 64 -8.74 19.26 0.38
N GLN A 65 -7.48 19.10 -0.06
CA GLN A 65 -6.76 20.16 -0.76
C GLN A 65 -7.42 20.52 -2.11
N SER A 66 -7.91 19.52 -2.83
CA SER A 66 -8.61 19.72 -4.10
C SER A 66 -9.93 20.48 -3.93
N GLU A 67 -10.68 20.23 -2.85
CA GLU A 67 -11.88 21.00 -2.50
C GLU A 67 -11.57 22.48 -2.23
N VAL A 68 -10.44 22.77 -1.56
CA VAL A 68 -10.00 24.16 -1.34
C VAL A 68 -9.67 24.84 -2.67
N VAL A 69 -8.90 24.19 -3.54
CA VAL A 69 -8.56 24.75 -4.88
C VAL A 69 -9.82 25.00 -5.71
N LYS A 70 -10.78 24.06 -5.68
CA LYS A 70 -12.06 24.24 -6.37
C LYS A 70 -12.80 25.49 -5.87
N LYS A 71 -12.91 25.66 -4.55
CA LYS A 71 -13.54 26.86 -3.96
C LYS A 71 -12.84 28.16 -4.36
N ILE A 72 -11.51 28.16 -4.45
CA ILE A 72 -10.74 29.32 -4.92
C ILE A 72 -11.08 29.63 -6.37
N ASN A 73 -11.10 28.62 -7.24
CA ASN A 73 -11.39 28.80 -8.67
C ASN A 73 -12.84 29.23 -8.94
N GLU A 74 -13.78 28.83 -8.07
CA GLU A 74 -15.19 29.26 -8.13
C GLU A 74 -15.43 30.62 -7.46
N SER A 75 -14.45 31.16 -6.72
CA SER A 75 -14.57 32.46 -6.08
C SER A 75 -14.43 33.59 -7.09
N GLU A 76 -15.17 34.68 -6.86
CA GLU A 76 -15.02 35.90 -7.66
C GLU A 76 -13.60 36.45 -7.54
N SER A 77 -12.96 36.74 -8.67
CA SER A 77 -11.63 37.35 -8.69
C SER A 77 -11.71 38.77 -8.15
N ILE A 78 -10.97 39.06 -7.09
CA ILE A 78 -10.87 40.42 -6.55
C ILE A 78 -9.72 41.12 -7.29
N GLY A 79 -10.06 42.05 -8.18
CA GLY A 79 -9.13 43.08 -8.62
C GLY A 79 -8.98 44.11 -7.50
N THR A 80 -7.76 44.49 -7.16
CA THR A 80 -7.51 45.55 -6.19
C THR A 80 -6.95 46.75 -6.94
N ASP A 81 -7.68 47.85 -6.93
CA ASP A 81 -7.18 49.09 -7.53
C ASP A 81 -6.26 49.81 -6.54
N CYS A 82 -5.11 50.26 -7.02
CA CYS A 82 -4.11 50.93 -6.20
C CYS A 82 -3.82 52.32 -6.79
N LYS A 83 -3.95 53.36 -5.98
CA LYS A 83 -3.58 54.71 -6.38
C LYS A 83 -2.09 54.88 -6.16
N VAL A 84 -1.36 55.06 -7.25
CA VAL A 84 0.07 55.34 -7.21
C VAL A 84 0.29 56.83 -7.45
N SER A 85 0.98 57.48 -6.52
CA SER A 85 1.38 58.89 -6.63
C SER A 85 2.90 59.00 -6.57
N ILE A 86 3.47 59.87 -7.40
CA ILE A 86 4.92 60.12 -7.45
C ILE A 86 5.14 61.59 -7.11
N ASN A 87 5.88 61.82 -6.03
CA ASN A 87 6.24 63.16 -5.60
C ASN A 87 7.42 63.69 -6.43
N LEU A 88 7.60 65.01 -6.46
CA LEU A 88 8.66 65.68 -7.21
C LEU A 88 10.08 65.37 -6.68
N ASP A 89 10.19 64.85 -5.46
CA ASP A 89 11.42 64.31 -4.86
C ASP A 89 11.71 62.86 -5.29
N GLY A 90 10.88 62.28 -6.15
CA GLY A 90 10.98 60.90 -6.63
C GLY A 90 10.38 59.85 -5.71
N LYS A 91 9.77 60.25 -4.57
CA LYS A 91 9.13 59.30 -3.66
C LYS A 91 7.82 58.78 -4.25
N VAL A 92 7.71 57.46 -4.39
CA VAL A 92 6.48 56.78 -4.83
C VAL A 92 5.66 56.36 -3.62
N ILE A 93 4.38 56.69 -3.61
CA ILE A 93 3.40 56.29 -2.60
C ILE A 93 2.32 55.48 -3.31
N ALA A 94 2.08 54.25 -2.83
CA ALA A 94 0.99 53.41 -3.29
C ALA A 94 -0.04 53.25 -2.17
N GLU A 95 -1.26 53.67 -2.43
CA GLU A 95 -2.39 53.56 -1.50
C GLU A 95 -3.43 52.60 -2.08
N SER A 96 -3.79 51.57 -1.32
CA SER A 96 -4.91 50.69 -1.66
C SER A 96 -6.19 51.51 -1.68
N ILE A 97 -6.93 51.48 -2.79
CA ILE A 97 -8.21 52.19 -2.92
C ILE A 97 -9.32 51.37 -2.24
N ASP A 98 -9.16 50.04 -2.22
CA ASP A 98 -10.14 49.12 -1.65
C ASP A 98 -9.78 48.66 -0.22
N SER A 99 -10.81 48.52 0.63
CA SER A 99 -10.70 47.85 1.93
C SER A 99 -10.97 46.35 1.76
N ILE A 100 -9.92 45.53 1.72
CA ILE A 100 -10.08 44.07 1.64
C ILE A 100 -10.67 43.56 2.96
N LYS A 101 -11.94 43.12 2.95
CA LYS A 101 -12.54 42.35 4.05
C LYS A 101 -12.30 40.86 3.82
N CYS A 102 -11.21 40.33 4.37
CA CYS A 102 -10.97 38.88 4.38
C CYS A 102 -11.92 38.19 5.36
N ARG A 103 -12.70 37.21 4.88
CA ARG A 103 -13.41 36.26 5.75
C ARG A 103 -12.50 35.04 5.93
N ALA A 104 -12.05 34.79 7.15
CA ALA A 104 -11.29 33.59 7.46
C ALA A 104 -12.18 32.35 7.21
N ILE A 105 -11.75 31.47 6.29
CA ILE A 105 -12.35 30.15 6.13
C ILE A 105 -11.71 29.28 7.22
N LYS A 106 -12.47 28.97 8.29
CA LYS A 106 -12.01 28.01 9.31
C LYS A 106 -12.06 26.59 8.72
N GLU A 107 -10.98 25.84 8.94
CA GLU A 107 -10.90 24.39 8.71
C GLU A 107 -11.87 23.61 9.61
#